data_AF-A0A347WDA4-F1
#
_entry.id   AF-A0A347WDA4-F1
#
_cell.length_a   1.000
_cell.length_b   1.000
_cell.length_c   1.000
_cell.angle_alpha   90.00
_cell.angle_beta   90.00
_cell.angle_gamma   90.00
#
_symmetry.space_group_name_H-M   'P 1'
#
loop_
_entity.id
_entity.type
_entity.pdbx_description
1 polymer ?
#
loop_
_entity_poly.entity_id
_entity_poly.type
_entity_poly.pdbx_seq_one_letter_code
_entity_poly.pdbx_strand_id
1 'polypeptide(L)'
;MARRLPHLARGVRLMLDATAIDTAARTAWGEARGEGLCGMQAVLNVIGNRAAQPGWWGRDIISVCRAPWQFSCWNADDPNAGKIASLNQSDPQYRTAHELALQLVAGTLVDLTDGADSYYRHGSPVPIWALPRFFIKTIGHHDFYRIGLHGDDA
;
A
#
# COMPACT_ATOMS: atom_id res chain seq x y z
N MET A 1 26.14 -23.01 -3.18
CA MET A 1 24.96 -23.90 -3.27
C MET A 1 23.70 -23.05 -3.22
N ALA A 2 23.03 -22.85 -4.36
CA ALA A 2 21.79 -22.08 -4.41
C ALA A 2 20.67 -22.90 -3.75
N ARG A 3 20.14 -22.43 -2.62
CA ARG A 3 18.93 -22.98 -2.01
C ARG A 3 17.79 -22.79 -3.02
N ARG A 4 17.34 -23.87 -3.65
CA ARG A 4 16.08 -23.86 -4.41
C ARG A 4 14.97 -23.50 -3.43
N LEU A 5 14.30 -22.38 -3.67
CA LEU A 5 13.06 -22.04 -2.99
C LEU A 5 12.05 -23.17 -3.26
N PRO A 6 11.31 -23.66 -2.25
CA PRO A 6 10.29 -24.67 -2.48
C PRO A 6 9.25 -24.13 -3.46
N HIS A 7 9.00 -24.88 -4.53
CA HIS A 7 7.95 -24.57 -5.50
C HIS A 7 6.62 -24.68 -4.77
N LEU A 8 6.02 -23.55 -4.38
CA LEU A 8 4.67 -23.54 -3.82
C LEU A 8 3.73 -24.21 -4.84
N ALA A 9 2.86 -25.11 -4.36
CA ALA A 9 1.84 -25.70 -5.21
C ALA A 9 1.01 -24.59 -5.86
N ARG A 10 0.71 -24.72 -7.17
CA ARG A 10 0.00 -23.70 -7.96
C ARG A 10 -1.27 -23.17 -7.26
N GLY A 11 -2.02 -24.05 -6.58
CA GLY A 11 -3.19 -23.67 -5.80
C GLY A 11 -2.89 -22.76 -4.60
N VAL A 12 -1.80 -23.01 -3.88
CA VAL A 12 -1.36 -22.17 -2.74
C VAL A 12 -0.91 -20.80 -3.23
N ARG A 13 -0.19 -20.75 -4.36
CA ARG A 13 0.21 -19.47 -4.98
C ARG A 13 -1.02 -18.63 -5.36
N LEU A 14 -2.01 -19.21 -6.03
CA LEU A 14 -3.25 -18.50 -6.40
C LEU A 14 -4.02 -17.99 -5.17
N MET A 15 -4.06 -18.75 -4.08
CA MET A 15 -4.72 -18.31 -2.85
C MET A 15 -3.98 -17.17 -2.15
N LEU A 16 -2.64 -17.22 -2.12
CA LEU A 16 -1.80 -16.14 -1.58
C LEU A 16 -1.94 -14.86 -2.42
N ASP A 17 -1.92 -14.99 -3.75
CA ASP A 17 -2.09 -13.88 -4.67
C ASP A 17 -3.48 -13.24 -4.47
N ALA A 18 -4.55 -14.04 -4.39
CA ALA A 18 -5.90 -13.54 -4.10
C ALA A 18 -5.98 -12.80 -2.75
N THR A 19 -5.30 -13.31 -1.71
CA THR A 19 -5.26 -12.67 -0.39
C THR A 19 -4.50 -11.34 -0.43
N ALA A 20 -3.38 -11.28 -1.16
CA ALA A 20 -2.61 -10.07 -1.35
C ALA A 20 -3.39 -9.00 -2.12
N ILE A 21 -4.10 -9.39 -3.18
CA ILE A 21 -4.97 -8.51 -3.97
C ILE A 21 -6.06 -7.89 -3.09
N ASP A 22 -6.83 -8.71 -2.37
CA ASP A 22 -7.92 -8.23 -1.51
C ASP A 22 -7.39 -7.31 -0.39
N THR A 23 -6.28 -7.70 0.25
CA THR A 23 -5.67 -6.88 1.32
C THR A 23 -5.19 -5.53 0.79
N ALA A 24 -4.49 -5.51 -0.34
CA ALA A 24 -3.99 -4.26 -0.93
C ALA A 24 -5.15 -3.36 -1.41
N ALA A 25 -6.18 -3.94 -2.04
CA ALA A 25 -7.36 -3.21 -2.50
C ALA A 25 -8.12 -2.54 -1.35
N ARG A 26 -8.35 -3.27 -0.25
CA ARG A 26 -9.00 -2.72 0.95
C ARG A 26 -8.17 -1.60 1.58
N THR A 27 -6.85 -1.75 1.59
CA THR A 27 -5.92 -0.73 2.10
C THR A 27 -6.03 0.55 1.24
N ALA A 28 -5.91 0.43 -0.08
CA ALA A 28 -6.03 1.58 -0.99
C ALA A 28 -7.39 2.29 -0.89
N TRP A 29 -8.49 1.53 -0.77
CA TRP A 29 -9.83 2.09 -0.56
C TRP A 29 -9.94 2.83 0.79
N GLY A 30 -9.39 2.24 1.85
CA GLY A 30 -9.37 2.83 3.19
C GLY A 30 -8.67 4.18 3.21
N GLU A 31 -7.50 4.23 2.58
CA GLU A 31 -6.57 5.36 2.63
C GLU A 31 -6.91 6.46 1.60
N ALA A 32 -7.38 6.10 0.41
CA ALA A 32 -7.37 7.02 -0.72
C ALA A 32 -8.60 6.95 -1.64
N ARG A 33 -9.70 6.29 -1.27
CA ARG A 33 -10.92 6.28 -2.12
C ARG A 33 -11.43 7.68 -2.49
N GLY A 34 -11.28 8.66 -1.58
CA GLY A 34 -11.67 10.06 -1.80
C GLY A 34 -10.76 10.82 -2.78
N GLU A 35 -9.56 10.30 -3.04
CA GLU A 35 -8.58 10.85 -3.98
C GLU A 35 -8.71 10.25 -5.39
N GLY A 36 -9.63 9.29 -5.58
CA GLY A 36 -9.90 8.64 -6.86
C GLY A 36 -8.79 7.69 -7.31
N LEU A 37 -8.75 7.41 -8.62
CA LEU A 37 -7.87 6.40 -9.21
C LEU A 37 -6.38 6.67 -8.91
N CYS A 38 -5.92 7.90 -9.15
CA CYS A 38 -4.50 8.25 -8.97
C CYS A 38 -4.06 8.15 -7.51
N GLY A 39 -4.90 8.57 -6.56
CA GLY A 39 -4.57 8.46 -5.14
C GLY A 39 -4.51 7.01 -4.65
N MET A 40 -5.47 6.18 -5.05
CA MET A 40 -5.44 4.74 -4.72
C MET A 40 -4.24 4.04 -5.33
N GLN A 41 -3.89 4.36 -6.59
CA GLN A 41 -2.67 3.84 -7.22
C GLN A 41 -1.41 4.28 -6.48
N ALA A 42 -1.31 5.54 -6.09
CA ALA A 42 -0.14 6.05 -5.37
C ALA A 42 0.07 5.35 -4.01
N VAL A 43 -1.00 5.05 -3.27
CA VAL A 43 -0.91 4.22 -2.05
C VAL A 43 -0.44 2.80 -2.36
N LEU A 44 -0.95 2.18 -3.43
CA LEU A 44 -0.49 0.86 -3.87
C LEU A 44 0.98 0.87 -4.32
N ASN A 45 1.46 1.96 -4.92
CA ASN A 45 2.86 2.13 -5.25
C ASN A 45 3.74 2.15 -3.99
N VAL A 46 3.35 2.88 -2.95
CA VAL A 46 4.04 2.86 -1.65
C VAL A 46 4.08 1.45 -1.05
N ILE A 47 2.97 0.70 -1.12
CA ILE A 47 2.93 -0.71 -0.68
C ILE A 47 3.92 -1.55 -1.47
N GLY A 48 3.96 -1.40 -2.80
CA GLY A 48 4.91 -2.09 -3.67
C GLY A 48 6.36 -1.76 -3.37
N ASN A 49 6.68 -0.48 -3.17
CA ASN A 49 8.02 0.02 -2.87
C ASN A 49 8.53 -0.55 -1.52
N ARG A 50 7.67 -0.54 -0.49
CA ARG A 50 7.97 -1.17 0.81
C ARG A 50 8.14 -2.69 0.71
N ALA A 51 7.29 -3.38 -0.05
CA ALA A 51 7.40 -4.82 -0.24
C ALA A 51 8.67 -5.22 -1.01
N ALA A 52 9.13 -4.38 -1.93
CA ALA A 52 10.40 -4.55 -2.65
C ALA A 52 11.63 -4.29 -1.75
N GLN A 53 11.46 -3.55 -0.65
CA GLN A 53 12.50 -3.27 0.34
C GLN A 53 12.08 -3.75 1.74
N PRO A 54 12.12 -5.08 2.01
CA PRO A 54 11.67 -5.64 3.27
C PRO A 54 12.35 -5.02 4.49
N GLY A 55 11.58 -4.73 5.53
CA GLY A 55 12.10 -4.19 6.78
C GLY A 55 11.05 -4.10 7.88
N TRP A 56 11.15 -3.07 8.71
CA TRP A 56 10.25 -2.90 9.87
C TRP A 56 8.78 -2.68 9.46
N TRP A 57 8.53 -2.19 8.24
CA TRP A 57 7.20 -2.03 7.69
C TRP A 57 6.60 -3.30 7.09
N GLY A 58 7.34 -4.41 7.00
CA GLY A 58 6.86 -5.66 6.38
C GLY A 58 7.82 -6.23 5.35
N ARG A 59 7.49 -7.41 4.80
CA ARG A 59 8.35 -8.19 3.88
C ARG A 59 7.67 -8.60 2.58
N ASP A 60 6.36 -8.41 2.50
CA ASP A 60 5.50 -8.69 1.36
C ASP A 60 4.27 -7.76 1.43
N ILE A 61 3.44 -7.78 0.38
CA ILE A 61 2.26 -6.90 0.28
C ILE A 61 1.33 -7.06 1.50
N ILE A 62 1.07 -8.29 1.95
CA ILE A 62 0.14 -8.56 3.05
C ILE A 62 0.70 -7.99 4.36
N SER A 63 1.95 -8.31 4.69
CA SER A 63 2.61 -7.85 5.91
C SER A 63 2.84 -6.34 5.90
N VAL A 64 3.06 -5.71 4.74
CA VAL A 64 3.13 -4.25 4.62
C VAL A 64 1.80 -3.60 4.96
N CYS A 65 0.71 -4.07 4.36
CA CYS A 65 -0.63 -3.54 4.64
C CYS A 65 -1.04 -3.73 6.10
N ARG A 66 -0.69 -4.86 6.71
CA ARG A 66 -1.14 -5.23 8.07
C ARG A 66 -0.14 -4.88 9.18
N ALA A 67 1.03 -4.34 8.85
CA ALA A 67 2.01 -3.96 9.84
C ALA A 67 1.41 -2.88 10.78
N PRO A 68 1.66 -2.96 12.09
CA PRO A 68 1.11 -2.01 13.05
C PRO A 68 1.38 -0.57 12.65
N TRP A 69 0.34 0.26 12.75
CA TRP A 69 0.41 1.71 12.51
C TRP A 69 0.76 2.14 11.08
N GLN A 70 0.87 1.21 10.11
CA GLN A 70 1.19 1.56 8.73
C GLN A 70 0.01 2.13 7.97
N PHE A 71 -1.20 1.57 8.19
CA PHE A 71 -2.42 1.99 7.53
C PHE A 71 -3.55 1.98 8.56
N SER A 72 -4.13 3.15 8.85
CA SER A 72 -5.05 3.29 9.98
C SER A 72 -6.32 2.48 9.76
N CYS A 73 -6.66 2.21 8.50
CA CYS A 73 -7.82 1.47 8.07
C CYS A 73 -7.94 0.04 8.65
N TRP A 74 -6.84 -0.50 9.19
CA TRP A 74 -6.79 -1.81 9.86
C TRP A 74 -6.87 -1.74 11.39
N ASN A 75 -6.87 -0.55 11.98
CA ASN A 75 -6.98 -0.36 13.43
C ASN A 75 -8.40 -0.72 13.88
N ALA A 76 -8.51 -1.37 15.05
CA ALA A 76 -9.80 -1.81 15.60
C ALA A 76 -10.78 -0.65 15.85
N ASP A 77 -10.24 0.52 16.19
CA ASP A 77 -11.02 1.73 16.49
C ASP A 77 -11.26 2.61 15.24
N ASP A 78 -10.83 2.18 14.05
CA ASP A 78 -11.10 2.95 12.83
C ASP A 78 -12.61 2.93 12.52
N PRO A 79 -13.28 4.08 12.39
CA PRO A 79 -14.72 4.14 12.12
C PRO A 79 -15.10 3.51 10.77
N ASN A 80 -14.13 3.25 9.88
CA ASN A 80 -14.32 2.56 8.61
C ASN A 80 -14.02 1.07 8.68
N ALA A 81 -13.59 0.50 9.81
CA ALA A 81 -13.29 -0.94 9.92
C ALA A 81 -14.48 -1.81 9.48
N GLY A 82 -15.70 -1.44 9.88
CA GLY A 82 -16.92 -2.12 9.44
C GLY A 82 -17.23 -1.98 7.94
N LYS A 83 -16.89 -0.82 7.34
CA LYS A 83 -17.02 -0.62 5.88
C LYS A 83 -16.01 -1.47 5.14
N ILE A 84 -14.76 -1.47 5.59
CA ILE A 84 -13.70 -2.26 5.01
C ILE A 84 -14.02 -3.74 5.08
N ALA A 85 -14.61 -4.24 6.17
CA ALA A 85 -15.02 -5.64 6.26
C ALA A 85 -16.13 -6.02 5.26
N SER A 86 -17.03 -5.10 4.91
CA SER A 86 -18.16 -5.36 4.01
C SER A 86 -17.88 -5.10 2.53
N LEU A 87 -16.70 -4.54 2.18
CA LEU A 87 -16.33 -4.25 0.80
C LEU A 87 -16.39 -5.51 -0.08
N ASN A 88 -16.97 -5.32 -1.25
CA ASN A 88 -17.12 -6.31 -2.31
C ASN A 88 -17.23 -5.60 -3.66
N GLN A 89 -17.29 -6.38 -4.75
CA GLN A 89 -17.27 -5.88 -6.13
C GLN A 89 -18.48 -5.00 -6.53
N SER A 90 -19.50 -4.83 -5.68
CA SER A 90 -20.57 -3.85 -5.93
C SER A 90 -20.14 -2.40 -5.67
N ASP A 91 -19.10 -2.18 -4.86
CA ASP A 91 -18.54 -0.85 -4.62
C ASP A 91 -17.62 -0.44 -5.79
N PRO A 92 -17.91 0.64 -6.52
CA PRO A 92 -17.13 1.02 -7.69
C PRO A 92 -15.70 1.44 -7.36
N GLN A 93 -15.46 2.06 -6.19
CA GLN A 93 -14.11 2.44 -5.78
C GLN A 93 -13.31 1.21 -5.39
N TYR A 94 -13.94 0.23 -4.74
CA TYR A 94 -13.29 -1.04 -4.41
C TYR A 94 -12.93 -1.83 -5.67
N ARG A 95 -13.80 -1.85 -6.69
CA ARG A 95 -13.47 -2.45 -7.99
C ARG A 95 -12.22 -1.84 -8.59
N THR A 96 -12.15 -0.50 -8.65
CA THR A 96 -10.96 0.21 -9.14
C THR A 96 -9.72 -0.15 -8.32
N ALA A 97 -9.81 -0.13 -6.98
CA ALA A 97 -8.70 -0.52 -6.11
C ALA A 97 -8.25 -1.97 -6.34
N HIS A 98 -9.20 -2.88 -6.60
CA HIS A 98 -8.95 -4.28 -6.87
C HIS A 98 -8.26 -4.50 -8.22
N GLU A 99 -8.64 -3.77 -9.26
CA GLU A 99 -7.97 -3.79 -10.57
C GLU A 99 -6.53 -3.27 -10.49
N LEU A 100 -6.28 -2.22 -9.70
CA LEU A 100 -4.93 -1.72 -9.46
C LEU A 100 -4.10 -2.70 -8.61
N ALA A 101 -4.71 -3.34 -7.61
CA ALA A 101 -4.05 -4.34 -6.78
C ALA A 101 -3.68 -5.61 -7.57
N LEU A 102 -4.49 -6.01 -8.55
CA LEU A 102 -4.14 -7.05 -9.52
C LEU A 102 -2.85 -6.71 -10.26
N GLN A 103 -2.73 -5.47 -10.75
CA GLN A 103 -1.52 -5.01 -11.42
C GLN A 103 -0.31 -4.95 -10.47
N LEU A 104 -0.52 -4.57 -9.22
CA LEU A 104 0.54 -4.56 -8.21
C LEU A 104 1.10 -5.98 -8.00
N VAL A 105 0.22 -6.97 -7.76
CA VAL A 105 0.63 -8.36 -7.55
C VAL A 105 1.26 -8.97 -8.81
N ALA A 106 0.81 -8.56 -9.99
CA ALA A 106 1.41 -8.94 -11.27
C ALA A 106 2.75 -8.24 -11.57
N GLY A 107 3.13 -7.21 -10.79
CA GLY A 107 4.33 -6.40 -11.03
C GLY A 107 4.23 -5.48 -12.25
N THR A 108 3.00 -5.12 -12.66
CA THR A 108 2.72 -4.29 -13.84
C THR A 108 2.15 -2.91 -13.50
N LEU A 109 1.88 -2.63 -12.22
CA LEU A 109 1.40 -1.33 -11.78
C LEU A 109 2.50 -0.26 -11.93
N VAL A 110 2.23 0.76 -12.74
CA VAL A 110 3.15 1.90 -12.92
C VAL A 110 3.27 2.68 -11.62
N ASP A 111 4.50 3.08 -11.26
CA ASP A 111 4.74 3.93 -10.10
C ASP A 111 4.53 5.41 -10.44
N LEU A 112 3.54 6.05 -9.82
CA LEU A 112 3.26 7.48 -9.95
C LEU A 112 4.07 8.34 -8.96
N THR A 113 4.60 7.70 -7.92
CA THR A 113 5.18 8.34 -6.74
C THR A 113 6.68 8.56 -6.84
N ASP A 114 7.31 8.09 -7.93
CA ASP A 114 8.76 8.01 -8.10
C ASP A 114 9.43 7.36 -6.89
N GLY A 115 9.04 6.14 -6.53
CA GLY A 115 9.69 5.36 -5.47
C GLY A 115 9.45 5.87 -4.05
N ALA A 116 8.30 6.48 -3.77
CA ALA A 116 7.96 6.91 -2.42
C ALA A 116 7.72 5.70 -1.51
N ASP A 117 8.13 5.82 -0.25
CA ASP A 117 7.90 4.83 0.81
C ASP A 117 6.99 5.35 1.92
N SER A 118 6.66 6.63 1.91
CA SER A 118 5.92 7.30 2.98
C SER A 118 5.04 8.40 2.41
N TYR A 119 3.89 8.65 3.04
CA TYR A 119 3.02 9.76 2.70
C TYR A 119 2.22 10.22 3.91
N TYR A 120 1.72 11.44 3.86
CA TYR A 120 0.68 11.90 4.79
C TYR A 120 -0.35 12.75 4.05
N ARG A 121 -1.56 12.81 4.60
CA ARG A 121 -2.68 13.56 4.03
C ARG A 121 -2.68 14.99 4.56
N HIS A 122 -2.89 15.95 3.67
CA HIS A 122 -3.17 17.34 4.05
C HIS A 122 -4.39 17.41 4.97
N GLY A 123 -4.30 18.25 6.00
CA GLY A 123 -5.30 18.34 7.07
C GLY A 123 -5.10 17.35 8.22
N SER A 124 -4.17 16.39 8.10
CA SER A 124 -3.65 15.63 9.24
C SER A 124 -2.47 16.37 9.89
N PRO A 125 -2.14 16.11 11.17
CA PRO A 125 -0.92 16.62 11.78
C PRO A 125 0.31 16.21 10.96
N VAL A 126 1.20 17.17 10.69
CA VAL A 126 2.42 16.92 9.92
C VAL A 126 3.34 16.00 10.73
N PRO A 127 3.73 14.83 10.19
CA PRO A 127 4.63 13.93 10.89
C PRO A 127 6.05 14.50 11.02
N ILE A 128 6.74 14.18 12.12
CA ILE A 128 8.11 14.66 12.37
C ILE A 128 9.12 14.24 11.29
N TRP A 129 8.83 13.14 10.60
CA TRP A 129 9.69 12.60 9.54
C TRP A 129 9.51 13.30 8.19
N ALA A 130 8.46 14.13 8.03
CA ALA A 130 8.10 14.78 6.77
C ALA A 130 8.99 16.00 6.49
N LEU A 131 10.31 15.77 6.45
CA LEU A 131 11.32 16.80 6.23
C LEU A 131 11.44 17.12 4.73
N PRO A 132 11.71 18.39 4.34
CA PRO A 132 11.81 18.79 2.93
C PRO A 132 12.82 17.99 2.10
N ARG A 133 13.89 17.51 2.72
CA ARG A 133 14.92 16.70 2.03
C ARG A 133 14.42 15.35 1.52
N PHE A 134 13.32 14.84 2.08
CA PHE A 134 12.72 13.55 1.70
C PHE A 134 11.54 13.71 0.75
N PHE A 135 11.09 14.95 0.50
CA PHE A 135 9.89 15.22 -0.28
C PHE A 135 10.12 14.89 -1.75
N ILE A 136 9.16 14.20 -2.36
CA ILE A 136 9.18 13.90 -3.80
C ILE A 136 8.15 14.76 -4.52
N LYS A 137 6.86 14.59 -4.19
CA LYS A 137 5.76 15.25 -4.89
C LYS A 137 4.45 15.16 -4.12
N THR A 138 3.46 15.89 -4.61
CA THR A 138 2.06 15.83 -4.14
C THR A 138 1.18 15.17 -5.21
N ILE A 139 0.31 14.24 -4.80
CA ILE A 139 -0.74 13.67 -5.65
C ILE A 139 -2.06 13.77 -4.90
N GLY A 140 -3.01 14.54 -5.43
CA GLY A 140 -4.24 14.86 -4.71
C GLY A 140 -3.90 15.63 -3.42
N HIS A 141 -4.43 15.15 -2.29
CA HIS A 141 -4.15 15.70 -0.96
C HIS A 141 -3.05 14.94 -0.20
N HIS A 142 -2.23 14.13 -0.88
CA HIS A 142 -1.14 13.39 -0.25
C HIS A 142 0.22 13.94 -0.70
N ASP A 143 1.07 14.23 0.27
CA ASP A 143 2.50 14.48 0.03
C ASP A 143 3.27 13.17 0.18
N PHE A 144 4.08 12.85 -0.81
CA PHE A 144 4.87 11.62 -0.91
C PHE A 144 6.35 11.90 -0.63
N TYR A 145 6.95 10.99 0.11
CA TYR A 145 8.32 11.07 0.60
C TYR A 145 9.06 9.76 0.38
N ARG A 146 10.39 9.85 0.27
CA ARG A 146 11.29 8.72 0.42
C ARG A 146 12.19 8.98 1.62
N ILE A 147 12.04 8.14 2.64
CA ILE A 147 12.72 8.26 3.94
C ILE A 147 13.74 7.13 4.10
N GLY A 148 13.44 5.97 3.52
CA GLY A 148 14.19 4.75 3.69
C GLY A 148 13.95 4.08 5.04
N LEU A 149 14.50 2.87 5.18
CA LEU A 149 14.36 2.07 6.40
C LEU A 149 14.99 2.72 7.64
N HIS A 150 15.95 3.61 7.43
CA HIS A 150 16.77 4.22 8.48
C HIS A 150 16.60 5.73 8.61
N GLY A 151 15.81 6.37 7.73
CA GLY A 151 15.70 7.84 7.73
C GLY A 151 16.89 8.53 7.07
N ASP A 152 17.57 7.85 6.15
CA ASP A 152 18.83 8.28 5.54
C ASP A 152 18.76 8.39 4.01
N ASP A 153 17.65 7.98 3.38
CA ASP A 153 17.52 8.05 1.92
C ASP A 153 17.26 9.52 1.52
N ALA A 154 18.27 10.19 0.99
CA ALA A 154 18.20 11.55 0.44
C ALA A 154 18.30 11.54 -1.09
#